data_AF-A0A8J2TPX6-F1
#
_entry.id   AF-A0A8J2TPX6-F1
#
_cell.length_a   1.000
_cell.length_b   1.000
_cell.length_c   1.000
_cell.angle_alpha   90.00
_cell.angle_beta   90.00
_cell.angle_gamma   90.00
#
_symmetry.space_group_name_H-M   'P 1'
#
loop_
_entity.id
_entity.type
_entity.pdbx_description
1 polymer ?
#
loop_
_entity_poly.entity_id
_entity_poly.type
_entity_poly.pdbx_seq_one_letter_code
_entity_poly.pdbx_strand_id
1 'polypeptide(L)' 'MAQKNIALAYVIWFFLGHIGIHRFYTGRIGTGIMQLLLAIFGWGTAWLLIGYIPLFFLYLWLFIDIFLIPGMCRNPK' A
#
# COMPACT_ATOMS: atom_id res chain seq x y z
N MET A 1 -2.37 -20.58 -7.19
CA MET A 1 -3.07 -19.38 -7.69
C MET A 1 -2.34 -18.83 -8.88
N ALA A 2 -3.05 -18.33 -9.90
CA ALA A 2 -2.42 -17.75 -11.09
C ALA A 2 -1.61 -16.50 -10.71
N GLN A 3 -0.46 -16.30 -11.37
CA GLN A 3 0.36 -15.11 -11.17
C GLN A 3 -0.43 -13.85 -11.51
N LYS A 4 -0.24 -12.78 -10.74
CA LYS A 4 -0.90 -11.50 -10.97
C LYS A 4 -0.05 -10.64 -11.91
N ASN A 5 -0.70 -9.77 -12.67
CA ASN A 5 0.00 -8.89 -13.60
C ASN A 5 0.78 -7.83 -12.81
N ILE A 6 2.11 -7.86 -12.93
CA ILE A 6 3.02 -6.94 -12.25
C ILE A 6 2.79 -5.49 -12.70
N ALA A 7 2.58 -5.27 -14.01
CA ALA A 7 2.33 -3.93 -14.54
C ALA A 7 1.04 -3.34 -13.95
N LEU A 8 -0.03 -4.14 -13.87
CA LEU A 8 -1.27 -3.70 -13.24
C LEU A 8 -1.08 -3.41 -11.75
N ALA A 9 -0.28 -4.21 -11.04
CA ALA A 9 0.02 -3.96 -9.63
C ALA A 9 0.77 -2.63 -9.43
N TYR A 10 1.71 -2.27 -10.32
CA TYR A 10 2.37 -0.95 -10.29
C TYR A 10 1.43 0.20 -10.63
N VAL A 11 0.50 0.02 -11.58
CA VAL A 11 -0.52 1.03 -11.88
C VAL A 11 -1.41 1.28 -10.65
N ILE A 12 -1.89 0.21 -10.02
CA ILE A 12 -2.69 0.31 -8.79
C ILE A 12 -1.88 0.96 -7.67
N TRP A 13 -0.60 0.59 -7.52
CA TRP A 13 0.28 1.18 -6.52
C TRP A 13 0.53 2.67 -6.77
N PHE A 14 0.69 3.10 -8.03
CA PHE A 14 0.94 4.49 -8.35
C PHE A 14 -0.27 5.39 -8.06
N PHE A 15 -1.48 4.96 -8.42
CA PHE A 15 -2.68 5.78 -8.25
C PHE A 15 -3.40 5.56 -6.90
N LEU A 16 -3.40 4.32 -6.39
CA LEU A 16 -4.15 3.92 -5.19
C LEU A 16 -3.22 3.31 -4.11
N GLY A 17 -1.91 3.48 -4.23
CA GLY A 17 -0.96 2.94 -3.25
C GLY A 17 -1.11 3.57 -1.86
N HIS A 18 -1.49 4.85 -1.81
CA HIS A 18 -1.72 5.58 -0.56
C HIS A 18 -2.78 4.94 0.34
N ILE A 19 -3.70 4.17 -0.24
CA ILE A 19 -4.78 3.44 0.45
C ILE A 19 -4.55 1.91 0.45
N GLY A 20 -3.41 1.44 -0.06
CA GLY A 20 -2.97 0.05 0.01
C GLY A 20 -3.64 -0.93 -0.96
N ILE A 21 -4.30 -0.46 -2.02
CA ILE A 21 -5.10 -1.31 -2.93
C ILE A 21 -4.26 -2.33 -3.73
N HIS A 22 -2.99 -2.05 -3.98
CA HIS A 22 -2.07 -3.01 -4.62
C HIS A 22 -1.82 -4.26 -3.74
N ARG A 23 -1.89 -4.13 -2.41
CA ARG A 23 -1.81 -5.28 -1.49
C ARG A 23 -3.09 -6.10 -1.48
N PHE A 24 -4.25 -5.47 -1.60
CA PHE A 24 -5.51 -6.19 -1.78
C PHE A 24 -5.55 -6.96 -3.10
N TYR A 25 -5.03 -6.38 -4.19
CA TYR A 25 -4.92 -7.05 -5.50
C TYR A 25 -4.04 -8.31 -5.47
N THR A 26 -2.99 -8.30 -4.65
CA THR A 26 -2.08 -9.45 -4.45
C THR A 26 -2.54 -10.38 -3.31
N GLY A 27 -3.72 -10.15 -2.73
CA GLY A 27 -4.35 -10.99 -1.71
C GLY A 27 -3.80 -10.82 -0.29
N ARG A 28 -3.00 -9.77 -0.06
CA ARG A 28 -2.39 -9.46 1.24
C ARG A 28 -3.27 -8.54 2.07
N ILE A 29 -4.50 -8.99 2.31
CA ILE A 29 -5.58 -8.24 2.96
C ILE A 29 -5.14 -7.64 4.29
N GLY A 30 -4.52 -8.41 5.19
CA GLY A 30 -4.13 -7.91 6.52
C GLY A 30 -3.21 -6.70 6.48
N THR A 31 -2.17 -6.74 5.63
CA THR A 31 -1.26 -5.60 5.46
C THR A 31 -1.86 -4.47 4.62
N GLY A 32 -2.80 -4.76 3.71
CA GLY A 32 -3.57 -3.74 2.99
C GLY A 32 -4.47 -2.94 3.92
N ILE A 33 -5.14 -3.61 4.87
CA ILE A 33 -5.94 -2.96 5.92
C ILE A 33 -5.06 -2.07 6.80
N MET A 34 -3.87 -2.54 7.19
CA MET A 34 -2.92 -1.74 7.96
C MET A 34 -2.53 -0.44 7.22
N GLN A 35 -2.22 -0.52 5.92
CA GLN A 35 -1.94 0.66 5.09
C GLN A 35 -3.15 1.60 4.99
N LEU A 36 -4.36 1.05 4.83
CA LEU A 36 -5.58 1.85 4.77
C LEU A 36 -5.84 2.59 6.10
N LEU A 37 -5.65 1.93 7.24
CA LEU A 37 -5.81 2.56 8.56
C LEU A 37 -4.76 3.65 8.79
N LEU A 38 -3.50 3.41 8.41
CA LEU A 38 -2.44 4.42 8.43
C LEU A 38 -2.78 5.63 7.53
N ALA A 39 -3.38 5.38 6.37
CA ALA A 39 -3.81 6.42 5.45
C ALA A 39 -4.93 7.27 6.05
N ILE A 40 -5.98 6.62 6.57
CA ILE A 40 -7.14 7.28 7.18
C ILE A 40 -6.69 8.08 8.40
N PHE A 41 -5.88 7.48 9.28
CA PHE A 41 -5.38 8.15 10.47
C PHE A 41 -4.44 9.30 10.11
N GLY A 42 -3.52 9.10 9.18
CA GLY A 42 -2.56 10.11 8.74
C GLY A 42 -3.22 11.30 8.08
N TRP A 43 -4.09 11.09 7.09
CA TRP A 43 -4.85 12.16 6.46
C TRP A 43 -5.86 12.80 7.41
N GLY A 44 -6.53 12.00 8.24
CA GLY A 44 -7.53 12.46 9.20
C GLY A 44 -6.97 13.27 10.36
N THR A 45 -5.68 13.13 10.68
CA THR A 45 -4.98 13.92 11.72
C THR A 45 -3.94 14.89 11.15
N ALA A 46 -3.83 15.00 9.81
CA ALA A 46 -2.88 15.90 9.16
C ALA A 46 -3.14 17.38 9.50
N TRP A 47 -4.42 17.76 9.69
CA TRP A 47 -4.80 19.12 10.09
C TRP A 47 -4.29 19.51 11.49
N LEU A 48 -4.00 18.53 12.35
CA LEU A 48 -3.39 18.72 13.68
C LEU A 48 -1.85 18.71 13.65
N LEU A 49 -1.22 18.65 12.48
CA LEU A 49 0.22 18.44 12.28
C LEU A 49 0.77 17.08 12.78
N ILE A 50 0.03 16.36 13.62
CA ILE A 50 0.41 15.03 14.13
C ILE A 50 0.36 13.97 13.02
N GLY A 51 -0.58 14.11 12.07
CA GLY A 51 -0.78 13.16 10.97
C GLY A 51 0.38 13.06 9.98
N TYR A 52 1.32 14.01 9.97
CA TYR A 52 2.51 13.90 9.12
C TYR A 52 3.44 12.75 9.53
N ILE A 53 3.46 12.36 10.81
CA ILE A 53 4.26 11.22 11.28
C ILE A 53 3.78 9.90 10.66
N PRO A 54 2.51 9.47 10.80
CA PRO A 54 2.00 8.26 10.17
C PRO A 54 2.03 8.33 8.64
N LEU A 55 1.82 9.51 8.04
CA LEU A 55 1.99 9.68 6.59
C LEU A 55 3.44 9.44 6.15
N PHE A 56 4.43 9.94 6.88
CA PHE A 56 5.84 9.67 6.58
C PHE A 56 6.14 8.18 6.58
N PHE A 57 5.68 7.44 7.61
CA PHE A 57 5.81 5.99 7.65
C PHE A 57 5.08 5.29 6.50
N LEU A 58 3.89 5.77 6.13
CA LEU A 58 3.13 5.25 5.00
C LEU A 58 3.88 5.44 3.68
N TYR A 59 4.45 6.62 3.42
CA TYR A 59 5.23 6.87 2.20
C TYR A 59 6.53 6.07 2.17
N LEU A 60 7.21 5.90 3.32
CA LEU A 60 8.38 5.04 3.42
C LEU A 60 8.00 3.58 3.12
N TRP A 61 6.88 3.10 3.65
CA TRP A 61 6.35 1.78 3.32
C TRP A 61 5.99 1.67 1.83
N LEU A 62 5.37 2.71 1.26
CA LEU A 62 5.04 2.76 -0.17
C LEU A 62 6.28 2.61 -1.05
N PHE A 63 7.39 3.24 -0.65
CA PHE A 63 8.68 3.12 -1.31
C PHE A 63 9.25 1.70 -1.24
N ILE A 64 9.18 1.05 -0.07
CA ILE A 64 9.58 -0.36 0.11
C ILE A 64 8.72 -1.28 -0.77
N ASP A 65 7.43 -0.95 -0.93
CA ASP A 65 6.51 -1.75 -1.73
C ASP A 65 6.91 -1.82 -3.22
N ILE A 66 7.66 -0.84 -3.76
CA ILE A 66 8.22 -0.89 -5.12
C ILE A 66 9.01 -2.18 -5.34
N PHE A 67 9.80 -2.58 -4.35
CA PHE A 67 10.63 -3.79 -4.39
C PHE A 67 9.85 -5.05 -4.03
N LEU A 68 8.80 -4.93 -3.21
CA LEU A 68 7.99 -6.08 -2.81
C LEU A 68 7.00 -6.52 -3.90
N ILE A 69 6.45 -5.59 -4.69
CA ILE A 69 5.39 -5.86 -5.69
C ILE A 69 5.71 -7.04 -6.62
N PRO A 70 6.91 -7.17 -7.22
CA PRO A 70 7.24 -8.31 -8.07
C PRO A 70 7.13 -9.65 -7.32
N GLY A 71 7.56 -9.68 -6.06
CA GLY A 71 7.43 -10.86 -5.20
C GLY A 71 5.97 -11.16 -4.82
N MET A 72 5.16 -10.11 -4.60
CA MET A 72 3.74 -10.24 -4.27
C MET A 72 2.94 -10.80 -5.46
N CYS A 73 3.25 -10.38 -6.69
CA CYS A 73 2.59 -10.87 -7.90
C CYS A 73 2.98 -12.30 -8.27
N ARG A 74 4.21 -12.73 -7.92
CA ARG A 74 4.68 -14.10 -8.13
C ARG A 74 4.03 -15.10 -7.18
N ASN A 75 3.75 -14.68 -5.94
CA ASN A 75 3.08 -15.50 -4.94
C ASN A 75 1.90 -14.75 -4.31
N PRO A 76 0.78 -14.61 -5.06
CA PRO A 76 -0.43 -13.99 -4.55
C PRO A 76 -1.06 -14.91 -3.49
N LYS A 77 -1.57 -14.31 -2.41
CA LYS A 77 -2.19 -15.01 -1.27
C LYS A 77 -3.72 -14.95 -1.29
#